data_AF-A0A1F2RW49-F1
#
_entry.id   AF-A0A1F2RW49-F1
#
_cell.length_a   1.000
_cell.length_b   1.000
_cell.length_c   1.000
_cell.angle_alpha   90.00
_cell.angle_beta   90.00
_cell.angle_gamma   90.00
#
_symmetry.space_group_name_H-M   'P 1'
#
loop_
_entity.id
_entity.type
_entity.pdbx_description
1 polymer ?
#
loop_
_entity_poly.entity_id
_entity_poly.type
_entity_poly.pdbx_seq_one_letter_code
_entity_poly.pdbx_strand_id
1 'polypeptide(L)'
;MNKRSSLKTSKTDWSRVRAMKDAGIRLTSEHPEADVRHIVRGIVRRGLKPARSKTSISLRVDADVLEWFKRQGPGYQTRINAVLRAFKESST
;
A
#
# COMPACT_ATOMS: atom_id res chain seq x y z
N MET A 1 -13.52 5.48 -7.99
CA MET A 1 -13.65 6.89 -8.43
C MET A 1 -12.31 7.37 -8.97
N ASN A 2 -12.20 7.56 -10.29
CA ASN A 2 -10.97 8.04 -10.93
C ASN A 2 -11.10 9.56 -11.12
N LYS A 3 -10.68 10.36 -10.13
CA LYS A 3 -10.69 11.83 -10.28
C LYS A 3 -9.48 12.23 -11.10
N ARG A 4 -9.65 12.33 -12.42
CA ARG A 4 -8.66 12.96 -13.31
C ARG A 4 -8.49 14.41 -12.86
N SER A 5 -7.24 14.81 -12.59
CA SER A 5 -6.89 16.20 -12.25
C SER A 5 -7.54 17.14 -13.28
N SER A 6 -8.23 18.19 -12.81
CA SER A 6 -9.23 18.92 -13.58
C SER A 6 -8.69 19.92 -14.61
N LEU A 7 -7.41 19.89 -14.97
CA LEU A 7 -6.85 20.74 -16.04
C LEU A 7 -5.81 19.98 -16.86
N LYS A 8 -5.92 20.03 -18.19
CA LYS A 8 -4.91 19.47 -19.13
C LYS A 8 -3.55 20.16 -18.99
N THR A 9 -3.54 21.42 -18.56
CA THR A 9 -2.34 22.23 -18.34
C THR A 9 -2.26 22.59 -16.86
N SER A 10 -1.14 22.23 -16.24
CA SER A 10 -0.85 22.63 -14.87
C SER A 10 -0.62 24.14 -14.83
N LYS A 11 -1.31 24.86 -13.93
CA LYS A 11 -1.04 26.28 -13.63
C LYS A 11 0.24 26.48 -12.80
N THR A 12 0.92 25.40 -12.45
CA THR A 12 2.16 25.44 -11.68
C THR A 12 3.32 25.83 -12.58
N ASP A 13 4.09 26.85 -12.17
CA ASP A 13 5.36 27.17 -12.79
C ASP A 13 6.42 26.11 -12.45
N TRP A 14 6.50 25.09 -13.31
CA TRP A 14 7.42 23.97 -13.15
C TRP A 14 8.88 24.36 -13.31
N SER A 15 9.19 25.39 -14.11
CA SER A 15 10.56 25.86 -14.31
C SER A 15 11.11 26.47 -13.04
N ARG A 16 10.30 27.31 -12.36
CA ARG A 16 10.65 27.86 -11.05
C ARG A 16 10.82 26.78 -9.99
N VAL A 17 9.89 25.81 -9.92
CA VAL A 17 9.94 24.74 -8.91
C VAL A 17 11.18 23.85 -9.10
N ARG A 18 11.54 23.50 -10.35
CA ARG A 18 12.73 22.68 -10.63
C ARG A 18 14.04 23.41 -10.34
N ALA A 19 14.07 24.74 -10.51
CA ALA A 19 15.25 25.56 -10.24
C ALA A 19 15.39 25.96 -8.75
N MET A 20 14.35 25.74 -7.94
CA MET A 20 14.34 26.13 -6.53
C MET A 20 15.28 25.23 -5.73
N LYS A 21 16.21 25.84 -4.99
CA LYS A 21 17.11 25.13 -4.08
C LYS A 21 16.40 24.87 -2.75
N ASP A 22 16.79 23.80 -2.07
CA ASP A 22 16.22 23.40 -0.77
C ASP A 22 16.26 24.51 0.29
N ALA A 23 17.33 25.30 0.32
CA ALA A 23 17.47 26.45 1.23
C ALA A 23 16.39 27.54 1.04
N GLY A 24 15.72 27.56 -0.12
CA GLY A 24 14.61 28.48 -0.41
C GLY A 24 13.23 27.94 -0.04
N ILE A 25 13.13 26.69 0.43
CA ILE A 25 11.86 26.07 0.84
C ILE A 25 11.50 26.57 2.23
N ARG A 26 10.42 27.36 2.33
CA ARG A 26 9.88 27.80 3.62
C ARG A 26 8.99 26.72 4.22
N LEU A 27 9.49 26.01 5.22
CA LEU A 27 8.66 25.16 6.07
C LEU A 27 7.76 26.07 6.91
N THR A 28 6.45 25.86 6.80
CA THR A 28 5.43 26.60 7.55
C THR A 28 4.66 25.62 8.45
N SER A 29 4.10 26.13 9.53
CA SER A 29 3.32 25.32 10.49
C SER A 29 2.08 24.65 9.89
N GLU A 30 1.66 25.07 8.69
CA GLU A 30 0.61 24.44 7.88
C GLU A 30 0.98 23.03 7.39
N HIS A 31 2.26 22.64 7.44
CA HIS A 31 2.78 21.35 6.96
C HIS A 31 3.55 20.61 8.07
N PRO A 32 2.88 20.22 9.17
CA PRO A 32 3.54 19.60 10.33
C PRO A 32 4.26 18.27 10.00
N GLU A 33 3.86 17.58 8.93
CA GLU A 33 4.50 16.36 8.42
C GLU A 33 5.91 16.57 7.87
N ALA A 34 6.25 17.79 7.46
CA ALA A 34 7.57 18.15 6.97
C ALA A 34 8.53 18.54 8.12
N ASP A 35 8.04 18.58 9.36
CA ASP A 35 8.87 18.81 10.54
C ASP A 35 9.89 17.67 10.71
N VAL A 36 11.14 18.02 10.99
CA VAL A 36 12.24 17.08 11.20
C VAL A 36 11.89 16.04 12.27
N ARG A 37 11.14 16.41 13.31
CA ARG A 37 10.69 15.50 14.37
C ARG A 37 9.72 14.43 13.85
N HIS A 38 8.86 14.77 12.87
CA HIS A 38 7.99 13.79 12.21
C HIS A 38 8.79 12.83 11.32
N ILE A 39 9.78 13.36 10.59
CA ILE A 39 10.63 12.56 9.70
C ILE A 39 11.48 11.57 10.51
N VAL A 40 12.10 12.02 11.61
CA VAL A 40 12.96 11.19 12.47
C VAL A 40 12.15 10.09 13.19
N ARG A 41 10.88 10.36 13.50
CA ARG A 41 9.98 9.37 14.10
C ARG A 41 9.41 8.39 13.07
N GLY A 42 9.59 8.67 11.78
CA GLY A 42 9.24 7.77 10.69
C GLY A 42 10.11 6.52 10.72
N ILE A 43 9.51 5.36 11.00
CA ILE A 43 10.19 4.07 10.86
C ILE A 43 10.47 3.86 9.36
N VAL A 44 11.68 4.16 8.92
CA VAL A 44 12.13 3.81 7.57
C VAL A 44 12.27 2.29 7.53
N ARG A 45 11.24 1.61 7.00
CA ARG A 45 11.31 0.17 6.73
C ARG A 45 12.24 -0.10 5.55
N ARG A 46 13.56 -0.05 5.79
CA ARG A 46 14.58 -0.44 4.80
C ARG A 46 14.59 -1.95 4.65
N GLY A 47 14.66 -2.44 3.41
CA GLY A 47 14.82 -3.87 3.13
C GLY A 47 13.54 -4.70 3.06
N LEU A 48 12.36 -4.08 2.97
CA LEU A 48 11.15 -4.80 2.56
C LEU A 48 11.36 -5.37 1.15
N LYS A 49 11.57 -6.68 1.04
CA LYS A 49 11.46 -7.36 -0.25
C LYS A 49 10.04 -7.14 -0.77
N PRO A 50 9.86 -6.72 -2.04
CA PRO A 50 8.52 -6.61 -2.62
C PRO A 50 7.79 -7.93 -2.42
N ALA A 51 6.67 -7.90 -1.71
CA ALA A 51 5.86 -9.10 -1.54
C ALA A 51 5.38 -9.52 -2.94
N ARG A 52 5.56 -10.81 -3.27
CA ARG A 52 5.07 -11.34 -4.54
C ARG A 52 3.56 -11.09 -4.62
N SER A 53 3.13 -10.46 -5.72
CA SER A 53 1.72 -10.14 -5.93
C SER A 53 0.88 -11.42 -5.94
N LYS A 54 -0.24 -11.39 -5.22
CA LYS A 54 -1.24 -12.45 -5.28
C LYS A 54 -2.05 -12.28 -6.56
N THR A 55 -2.30 -13.37 -7.28
CA THR A 55 -3.19 -13.36 -8.44
C THR A 55 -4.63 -13.50 -7.95
N SER A 56 -5.52 -12.60 -8.38
CA SER A 56 -6.96 -12.73 -8.14
C SER A 56 -7.54 -13.74 -9.15
N ILE A 57 -8.15 -14.80 -8.63
CA ILE A 57 -8.82 -15.83 -9.43
C ILE A 57 -10.24 -16.03 -8.91
N SER A 58 -11.14 -16.47 -9.79
CA SER A 58 -12.45 -16.98 -9.38
C SER A 58 -12.31 -18.49 -9.14
N LEU A 59 -12.44 -18.90 -7.88
CA LEU A 59 -12.38 -20.31 -7.46
C LEU A 59 -13.69 -20.68 -6.78
N ARG A 60 -14.26 -21.83 -7.14
CA ARG A 60 -15.40 -22.41 -6.44
C ARG A 60 -14.88 -23.23 -5.25
N VAL A 61 -15.50 -23.03 -4.10
CA VAL A 61 -15.23 -23.73 -2.84
C VAL A 61 -16.57 -24.15 -2.27
N ASP A 62 -16.61 -25.31 -1.63
CA ASP A 62 -17.83 -25.79 -0.98
C ASP A 62 -18.33 -24.79 0.08
N ALA A 63 -19.65 -24.69 0.20
CA ALA A 63 -20.30 -23.67 1.01
C ALA A 63 -19.99 -23.83 2.50
N ASP A 64 -19.96 -25.07 2.99
CA ASP A 64 -19.66 -25.43 4.37
C ASP A 64 -18.21 -25.08 4.75
N VAL A 65 -17.26 -25.35 3.85
CA VAL A 65 -15.84 -24.98 4.01
C VAL A 65 -15.69 -23.46 4.08
N LEU A 66 -16.33 -22.74 3.17
CA LEU A 66 -16.27 -21.27 3.15
C LEU A 66 -16.87 -20.67 4.44
N GLU A 67 -18.02 -21.18 4.88
CA GLU A 67 -18.66 -20.74 6.12
C GLU A 67 -17.82 -21.05 7.35
N TRP A 68 -17.14 -22.19 7.40
CA TRP A 68 -16.20 -22.52 8.48
C TRP A 68 -15.07 -21.50 8.60
N PHE A 69 -14.45 -21.11 7.47
CA PHE A 69 -13.40 -20.09 7.47
C PHE A 69 -13.92 -18.70 7.85
N LYS A 70 -15.14 -18.33 7.43
CA LYS A 70 -15.77 -17.05 7.81
C LYS A 70 -16.09 -16.97 9.31
N ARG A 71 -16.55 -18.06 9.93
CA ARG A 71 -16.89 -18.11 11.36
C ARG A 71 -15.70 -17.77 12.28
N GLN A 72 -14.49 -18.05 11.83
CA GLN A 72 -13.25 -17.69 12.54
C GLN A 72 -12.90 -16.19 12.47
N GLY A 73 -13.73 -15.37 11.81
CA GLY A 73 -13.61 -13.91 11.79
C GLY A 73 -12.82 -13.33 10.63
N PRO A 74 -12.40 -12.05 10.73
CA PRO A 74 -11.70 -11.34 9.67
C PRO A 74 -10.41 -12.04 9.21
N GLY A 75 -10.09 -11.91 7.92
CA GLY A 75 -8.90 -12.53 7.32
C GLY A 75 -9.06 -13.98 6.87
N TYR A 76 -10.31 -14.46 6.75
CA TYR A 76 -10.61 -15.83 6.29
C TYR A 76 -9.94 -16.20 4.96
N GLN A 77 -9.88 -15.27 3.98
CA GLN A 77 -9.19 -15.50 2.70
C GLN A 77 -7.67 -15.70 2.88
N THR A 78 -7.05 -15.00 3.83
CA THR A 78 -5.64 -15.17 4.16
C THR A 78 -5.39 -16.55 4.76
N ARG A 79 -6.30 -17.04 5.61
CA ARG A 79 -6.23 -18.40 6.18
C ARG A 79 -6.41 -19.48 5.11
N ILE A 80 -7.36 -19.31 4.18
CA ILE A 80 -7.52 -20.21 3.02
C ILE A 80 -6.21 -20.29 2.24
N ASN A 81 -5.60 -19.14 1.91
CA ASN A 81 -4.34 -19.11 1.18
C ASN A 81 -3.17 -19.73 1.96
N ALA A 82 -3.16 -19.66 3.30
CA ALA A 82 -2.14 -20.30 4.13
C ALA A 82 -2.24 -21.83 4.05
N VAL A 83 -3.46 -22.39 4.10
CA VAL A 83 -3.70 -23.83 3.94
C VAL A 83 -3.28 -24.32 2.55
N LEU A 84 -3.66 -23.61 1.50
CA LEU A 84 -3.25 -23.94 0.13
C LEU A 84 -1.72 -23.94 -0.04
N ARG A 85 -1.03 -23.02 0.62
CA ARG A 85 0.44 -22.97 0.62
C ARG A 85 1.04 -24.16 1.37
N ALA A 86 0.56 -24.45 2.59
CA ALA A 86 1.06 -25.56 3.38
C ALA A 86 0.88 -26.89 2.64
N PHE A 87 -0.29 -27.09 2.00
CA PHE A 87 -0.54 -28.25 1.15
C PHE A 87 0.48 -28.33 0.01
N LYS A 88 0.66 -27.24 -0.76
CA LYS A 88 1.65 -27.17 -1.85
C LYS A 88 3.07 -27.53 -1.39
N GLU A 89 3.50 -27.00 -0.25
CA GLU A 89 4.83 -27.25 0.33
C GLU A 89 4.99 -28.69 0.81
N SER A 90 3.94 -29.33 1.32
CA SER A 90 3.96 -30.74 1.73
C SER A 90 3.91 -31.73 0.57
N SER A 91 3.34 -31.34 -0.57
CA SER A 91 3.22 -32.16 -1.77
C SER A 91 4.41 -32.05 -2.72
N THR A 92 5.43 -31.25 -2.37
CA THR A 92 6.67 -31.05 -3.13
C THR A 92 7.83 -31.62 -2.34
#